data_AF-A0A3P8M5R4-F1
#
_entry.id   AF-A0A3P8M5R4-F1
#
_cell.length_a   1.000
_cell.length_b   1.000
_cell.length_c   1.000
_cell.angle_alpha   90.00
_cell.angle_beta   90.00
_cell.angle_gamma   90.00
#
_symmetry.space_group_name_H-M   'P 1'
#
loop_
_entity.id
_entity.type
_entity.pdbx_description
1 polymer ?
#
loop_
_entity_poly.entity_id
_entity_poly.type
_entity_poly.pdbx_seq_one_letter_code
_entity_poly.pdbx_strand_id
1 'polypeptide(L)'
;MSTVKYKRDNPAGLSAQREDELRALAKKADGEIDYSDIPASGDERWPDAVRGKFYRPLKTQASVRIDADVMEWLKRPGKGYQTRLNAILREAMNRDLGEK
;
A
#
# COMPACT_ATOMS: atom_id res chain seq x y z
N MET A 1 -18.05 20.52 16.65
CA MET A 1 -17.39 19.20 16.65
C MET A 1 -15.92 19.42 16.98
N SER A 2 -15.42 18.82 18.05
CA SER A 2 -14.06 19.05 18.55
C SER A 2 -13.10 18.02 17.95
N THR A 3 -12.10 18.47 17.20
CA THR A 3 -11.08 17.59 16.60
C THR A 3 -10.07 17.18 17.66
N VAL A 4 -10.02 15.87 17.99
CA VAL A 4 -8.98 15.31 18.87
C VAL A 4 -7.68 15.19 18.07
N LYS A 5 -6.68 16.03 18.39
CA LYS A 5 -5.33 15.90 17.83
C LYS A 5 -4.57 14.82 18.60
N TYR A 6 -4.47 13.63 18.04
CA TYR A 6 -3.64 12.54 18.58
C TYR A 6 -2.28 12.51 17.87
N LYS A 7 -1.20 12.68 18.62
CA LYS A 7 0.16 12.42 18.16
C LYS A 7 0.48 10.97 18.52
N ARG A 8 0.66 10.10 17.51
CA ARG A 8 1.16 8.74 17.74
C ARG A 8 2.55 8.86 18.36
N ASP A 9 2.69 8.39 19.58
CA ASP A 9 3.99 8.23 20.21
C ASP A 9 4.82 7.24 19.36
N ASN A 10 6.11 7.52 19.19
CA ASN A 10 6.99 6.61 18.48
C ASN A 10 7.21 5.41 19.41
N PRO A 11 6.67 4.21 19.13
CA PRO A 11 6.82 3.10 20.05
C PRO A 11 8.30 2.82 20.26
N ALA A 12 8.69 2.59 21.51
CA ALA A 12 10.04 2.13 21.82
C ALA A 12 10.37 0.89 20.96
N GLY A 13 11.65 0.75 20.59
CA GLY A 13 12.14 -0.44 19.88
C GLY A 13 11.77 -1.72 20.62
N LEU A 14 11.66 -2.83 19.90
CA LEU A 14 11.37 -4.14 20.50
C LEU A 14 12.45 -4.45 21.55
N SER A 15 12.03 -4.88 22.74
CA SER A 15 12.95 -5.43 23.73
C SER A 15 13.45 -6.79 23.25
N ALA A 16 14.64 -7.21 23.69
CA ALA A 16 15.19 -8.52 23.36
C ALA A 16 14.26 -9.67 23.74
N GLN A 17 13.52 -9.53 24.85
CA GLN A 17 12.49 -10.48 25.26
C GLN A 17 11.37 -10.59 24.23
N ARG A 18 10.88 -9.46 23.73
CA ARG A 18 9.79 -9.41 22.74
C ARG A 18 10.22 -9.96 21.39
N GLU A 19 11.47 -9.76 21.01
CA GLU A 19 12.04 -10.37 19.81
C GLU A 19 12.11 -11.90 19.92
N ASP A 20 12.48 -12.42 21.09
CA ASP A 20 12.52 -13.86 21.33
C ASP A 20 11.12 -14.48 21.33
N GLU A 21 10.14 -13.82 21.96
CA GLU A 21 8.73 -14.20 21.91
C GLU A 21 8.19 -14.25 20.47
N LEU A 22 8.50 -13.24 19.65
CA LEU A 22 8.11 -13.21 18.23
C LEU A 22 8.76 -14.35 17.43
N ARG A 23 10.02 -14.69 17.71
CA ARG A 23 10.71 -15.83 17.09
C ARG A 23 10.10 -17.16 17.52
N ALA A 24 9.68 -17.29 18.78
CA ALA A 24 9.01 -18.47 19.27
C ALA A 24 7.62 -18.63 18.61
N LEU A 25 6.84 -17.54 18.52
CA LEU A 25 5.56 -17.52 17.84
C LEU A 25 5.67 -17.86 16.34
N ALA A 26 6.68 -17.33 15.66
CA ALA A 26 6.92 -17.62 14.23
C ALA A 26 7.28 -19.09 13.94
N LYS A 27 7.74 -19.84 14.95
CA LYS A 27 8.07 -21.28 14.84
C LYS A 27 6.91 -22.20 15.23
N LYS A 28 5.87 -21.67 15.87
CA LYS A 28 4.70 -22.43 16.33
C LYS A 28 3.87 -22.89 15.12
N ALA A 29 3.37 -24.12 15.13
CA ALA A 29 2.52 -24.62 14.04
C ALA A 29 1.10 -24.05 14.13
N ASP A 30 0.45 -23.83 12.99
CA ASP A 30 -0.91 -23.27 12.93
C ASP A 30 -1.94 -24.07 13.74
N GLY A 31 -1.78 -25.39 13.83
CA GLY A 31 -2.68 -26.27 14.60
C GLY A 31 -2.56 -26.14 16.12
N GLU A 32 -1.50 -25.50 16.62
CA GLU A 32 -1.30 -25.24 18.05
C GLU A 32 -1.87 -23.86 18.46
N ILE A 33 -2.47 -23.11 17.53
CA ILE A 33 -3.13 -21.83 17.81
C ILE A 33 -4.45 -22.11 18.54
N ASP A 34 -4.59 -21.53 19.73
CA ASP A 34 -5.81 -21.62 20.53
C ASP A 34 -6.85 -20.60 20.02
N TYR A 35 -8.04 -21.09 19.66
CA TYR A 35 -9.20 -20.32 19.20
C TYR A 35 -10.38 -20.41 20.17
N SER A 36 -10.15 -20.82 21.42
CA SER A 36 -11.22 -21.03 22.41
C SER A 36 -11.99 -19.76 22.76
N ASP A 37 -11.36 -18.58 22.62
CA ASP A 37 -11.93 -17.28 22.91
C ASP A 37 -12.59 -16.60 21.69
N ILE A 38 -12.25 -17.02 20.47
CA ILE A 38 -12.70 -16.39 19.22
C ILE A 38 -13.07 -17.47 18.17
N PRO A 39 -14.31 -17.49 17.67
CA PRO A 39 -14.69 -18.46 16.64
C PRO A 39 -13.83 -18.27 15.39
N ALA A 40 -13.30 -19.38 14.88
CA ALA A 40 -12.52 -19.40 13.64
C ALA A 40 -13.34 -18.76 12.51
N SER A 41 -12.77 -17.72 11.89
CA SER A 41 -13.40 -17.05 10.76
C SER A 41 -12.94 -17.71 9.48
N GLY A 42 -13.74 -18.64 8.96
CA GLY A 42 -13.48 -19.28 7.67
C GLY A 42 -13.53 -18.29 6.50
N ASP A 43 -13.00 -18.71 5.36
CA ASP A 43 -12.99 -17.92 4.11
C ASP A 43 -14.41 -17.54 3.65
N GLU A 44 -15.42 -18.31 4.04
CA GLU A 44 -16.85 -18.04 3.80
C GLU A 44 -17.32 -16.67 4.35
N ARG A 45 -16.62 -16.13 5.35
CA ARG A 45 -16.93 -14.83 5.95
C ARG A 45 -16.38 -13.65 5.13
N TRP A 46 -15.56 -13.91 4.13
CA TRP A 46 -14.82 -12.90 3.36
C TRP A 46 -14.97 -13.07 1.83
N PRO A 47 -16.18 -13.31 1.28
CA PRO A 47 -16.34 -13.61 -0.14
C PRO A 47 -15.88 -12.47 -1.07
N ASP A 48 -16.02 -11.22 -0.63
CA ASP A 48 -15.67 -10.02 -1.41
C ASP A 48 -14.39 -9.32 -0.91
N ALA A 49 -13.57 -10.01 -0.11
CA ALA A 49 -12.39 -9.40 0.49
C ALA A 49 -11.27 -9.17 -0.55
N VAL A 50 -11.27 -7.98 -1.15
CA VAL A 50 -10.20 -7.57 -2.07
C VAL A 50 -9.06 -6.93 -1.27
N ARG A 51 -7.92 -7.65 -1.18
CA ARG A 51 -6.68 -7.10 -0.65
C ARG A 51 -6.26 -5.87 -1.47
N GLY A 52 -5.95 -4.77 -0.79
CA GLY A 52 -5.39 -3.57 -1.45
C GLY A 52 -6.40 -2.65 -2.16
N LYS A 53 -7.71 -2.83 -2.00
CA LYS A 53 -8.75 -1.95 -2.60
C LYS A 53 -8.53 -0.45 -2.34
N PHE A 54 -7.96 -0.10 -1.19
CA PHE A 54 -7.68 1.28 -0.80
C PHE A 54 -6.23 1.71 -0.98
N TYR A 55 -5.38 0.84 -1.53
CA TYR A 55 -3.99 1.19 -1.76
C TYR A 55 -3.90 2.31 -2.81
N ARG A 56 -3.32 3.43 -2.40
CA ARG A 56 -3.00 4.55 -3.29
C ARG A 56 -1.48 4.72 -3.28
N PRO A 57 -0.81 4.66 -4.44
CA PRO A 57 0.62 4.95 -4.52
C PRO A 57 0.91 6.33 -3.94
N LEU A 58 1.92 6.43 -3.07
CA LEU A 58 2.39 7.72 -2.59
C LEU A 58 2.99 8.48 -3.78
N LYS A 59 2.39 9.63 -4.11
CA LYS A 59 2.88 10.49 -5.18
C LYS A 59 3.97 11.38 -4.60
N THR A 60 5.18 11.26 -5.12
CA THR A 60 6.27 12.18 -4.82
C THR A 60 6.20 13.38 -5.77
N GLN A 61 6.34 14.59 -5.23
CA GLN A 61 6.45 15.78 -6.05
C GLN A 61 7.87 15.85 -6.65
N ALA A 62 7.96 15.73 -7.98
CA ALA A 62 9.17 15.96 -8.74
C ALA A 62 8.94 17.06 -9.77
N SER A 63 9.92 17.94 -9.97
CA SER A 63 9.90 18.96 -11.02
C SER A 63 10.64 18.42 -12.23
N VAL A 64 9.93 18.21 -13.34
CA VAL A 64 10.47 17.67 -14.60
C VAL A 64 10.14 18.65 -15.73
N ARG A 65 11.09 18.86 -16.65
CA ARG A 65 10.86 19.63 -17.87
C ARG A 65 10.33 18.68 -18.96
N ILE A 66 9.27 19.09 -19.63
CA ILE A 66 8.63 18.35 -20.72
C ILE A 66 8.57 19.27 -21.93
N ASP A 67 8.80 18.73 -23.12
CA ASP A 67 8.70 19.48 -24.37
C ASP A 67 7.30 20.06 -24.61
N ALA A 68 7.24 21.19 -25.30
CA ALA A 68 6.01 21.96 -25.47
C ALA A 68 4.97 21.19 -26.30
N ASP A 69 5.40 20.48 -27.34
CA ASP A 69 4.55 19.67 -28.21
C ASP A 69 3.92 18.47 -27.47
N VAL A 70 4.70 17.79 -26.63
CA VAL A 70 4.24 16.70 -25.77
C VAL A 70 3.22 17.22 -24.76
N MET A 71 3.48 18.40 -24.18
CA MET A 71 2.55 19.02 -23.24
C MET A 71 1.22 19.42 -23.92
N GLU A 72 1.27 19.95 -25.13
CA GLU A 72 0.06 20.28 -25.89
C GLU A 72 -0.72 19.03 -26.29
N TRP A 73 -0.04 17.96 -26.74
CA TRP A 73 -0.68 16.66 -26.99
C TRP A 73 -1.38 16.11 -25.74
N LEU A 74 -0.71 16.13 -24.59
CA LEU A 74 -1.29 15.70 -23.31
C LEU A 74 -2.50 16.54 -22.90
N LYS A 75 -2.54 17.83 -23.23
CA LYS A 75 -3.69 18.69 -22.91
C LYS A 75 -4.88 18.52 -23.85
N ARG A 76 -4.74 17.98 -25.07
CA ARG A 76 -5.84 17.89 -26.07
C ARG A 76 -7.17 17.35 -25.51
N PRO A 77 -7.19 16.29 -24.68
CA PRO A 77 -8.42 15.73 -24.10
C PRO A 77 -9.01 16.55 -22.94
N GLY A 78 -8.39 17.66 -22.55
CA GLY A 78 -8.85 18.56 -21.49
C GLY A 78 -8.20 18.32 -20.12
N LYS A 79 -8.98 18.52 -19.05
CA LYS A 79 -8.49 18.47 -17.67
C LYS A 79 -7.89 17.10 -17.33
N GLY A 80 -6.96 17.06 -16.37
CA GLY A 80 -6.36 15.81 -15.88
C GLY A 80 -5.14 15.30 -16.65
N TYR A 81 -4.42 16.17 -17.36
CA TYR A 81 -3.18 15.78 -18.04
C TYR A 81 -2.12 15.19 -17.08
N GLN A 82 -2.04 15.67 -15.83
CA GLN A 82 -1.10 15.15 -14.82
C GLN A 82 -1.40 13.69 -14.42
N THR A 83 -2.67 13.31 -14.38
CA THR A 83 -3.08 11.91 -14.11
C THR A 83 -2.70 11.02 -15.30
N ARG A 84 -2.90 11.51 -16.53
CA ARG A 84 -2.56 10.79 -17.75
C ARG A 84 -1.05 10.64 -17.93
N LEU A 85 -0.28 11.67 -17.64
CA LEU A 85 1.19 11.63 -17.60
C LEU A 85 1.67 10.51 -16.66
N ASN A 86 1.15 10.47 -15.42
CA ASN A 86 1.52 9.41 -14.48
C ASN A 86 1.09 8.01 -14.93
N ALA A 87 -0.04 7.88 -15.64
CA ALA A 87 -0.48 6.61 -16.19
C ALA A 87 0.46 6.10 -17.30
N ILE A 88 0.87 6.99 -18.22
CA ILE A 88 1.83 6.68 -19.30
C ILE A 88 3.18 6.24 -18.71
N LEU A 89 3.69 6.99 -17.73
CA LEU A 89 4.96 6.65 -17.07
C LEU A 89 4.88 5.28 -16.37
N ARG A 90 3.74 4.96 -15.75
CA ARG A 90 3.53 3.66 -15.10
C ARG A 90 3.46 2.52 -16.11
N GLU A 91 2.80 2.72 -17.25
CA GLU A 91 2.74 1.71 -18.31
C GLU A 91 4.13 1.45 -18.89
N ALA A 92 4.90 2.50 -19.17
CA ALA A 92 6.28 2.38 -19.65
C ALA A 92 7.17 1.64 -18.64
N MET A 93 7.07 1.98 -17.34
CA MET A 93 7.77 1.28 -16.26
C MET A 93 7.40 -0.21 -16.19
N ASN A 94 6.11 -0.53 -16.27
CA ASN A 94 5.64 -1.92 -16.22
C ASN A 94 6.09 -2.73 -17.44
N ARG A 95 6.16 -2.11 -18.63
CA ARG A 95 6.68 -2.74 -19.84
C ARG A 95 8.16 -3.10 -19.68
N ASP A 96 8.98 -2.15 -19.23
CA ASP A 96 10.41 -2.40 -18.94
C ASP A 96 10.63 -3.51 -17.90
N LEU A 97 9.80 -3.54 -16.86
CA LEU A 97 9.86 -4.58 -15.81
C LEU A 97 9.34 -5.95 -16.28
N GLY A 98 8.44 -6.00 -17.26
CA GLY A 98 7.83 -7.21 -17.79
C GLY A 98 8.55 -7.79 -19.02
N GLU A 99 9.47 -7.04 -19.63
CA GLU A 99 10.35 -7.48 -20.73
C GLU A 99 11.68 -8.08 -20.21
N LYS A 100 11.74 -8.48 -18.94
CA LYS A 100 12.81 -9.31 -18.34
C LYS A 100 12.28 -10.66 -17.92
#